data_AF-A0A2S7L2J4-F1
#
_entry.id   AF-A0A2S7L2J4-F1
#
_cell.length_a   1.000
_cell.length_b   1.000
_cell.length_c   1.000
_cell.angle_alpha   90.00
_cell.angle_beta   90.00
_cell.angle_gamma   90.00
#
_symmetry.space_group_name_H-M   'P 1'
#
loop_
_entity.id
_entity.type
_entity.pdbx_description
1 polymer ?
#
loop_
_entity_poly.entity_id
_entity_poly.type
_entity_poly.pdbx_seq_one_letter_code
_entity_poly.pdbx_strand_id
1 'polypeptide(L)'
;MEKEHILELDPSRYSQSMSIIGKVKLGDFFTDDLYDKVVAAVNGEVRGKASVIYDPSFKEYFVYLTFIVIKLAKKIFHFILGCFRGKLKEASLNSELTIPYLADEVIGTYTSPAILTIPK
;
A
#
# COMPACT_ATOMS: atom_id res chain seq x y z
N MET A 1 -25.21 -1.10 -1.50
CA MET A 1 -25.28 -0.26 -2.72
C MET A 1 -24.61 1.07 -2.41
N GLU A 2 -23.32 1.13 -2.70
CA GLU A 2 -22.56 2.32 -3.07
C GLU A 2 -21.63 1.79 -4.16
N LYS A 3 -21.62 2.43 -5.33
CA LYS A 3 -20.98 1.88 -6.53
C LYS A 3 -19.47 1.93 -6.29
N GLU A 4 -18.86 0.84 -5.84
CA GLU A 4 -17.41 0.66 -5.89
C GLU A 4 -17.00 1.01 -7.32
N HIS A 5 -16.21 2.07 -7.49
CA HIS A 5 -15.56 2.32 -8.75
C HIS A 5 -14.64 1.11 -8.95
N ILE A 6 -15.07 0.18 -9.80
CA ILE A 6 -14.30 -1.02 -10.12
C ILE A 6 -13.07 -0.50 -10.85
N LEU A 7 -12.02 -0.22 -10.10
CA LEU A 7 -10.72 0.15 -10.61
C LEU A 7 -10.16 -1.12 -11.24
N GLU A 8 -10.50 -1.35 -12.50
CA GLU A 8 -9.97 -2.46 -13.28
C GLU A 8 -8.46 -2.26 -13.44
N LEU A 9 -7.69 -3.09 -12.72
CA LEU A 9 -6.26 -3.21 -12.90
C LEU A 9 -6.04 -4.19 -14.06
N ASP A 10 -5.72 -3.69 -15.25
CA ASP A 10 -5.24 -4.51 -16.37
C ASP A 10 -3.71 -4.65 -16.28
N PRO A 11 -3.17 -5.79 -15.81
CA PRO A 11 -1.73 -5.95 -15.61
C PRO A 11 -0.95 -5.93 -16.93
N SER A 12 -1.58 -6.22 -18.07
CA SER A 12 -0.92 -6.30 -19.38
C SER A 12 -0.43 -4.94 -19.91
N ARG A 13 -0.97 -3.84 -19.35
CA ARG A 13 -0.60 -2.47 -19.71
C ARG A 13 0.60 -1.92 -18.92
N TYR A 14 1.14 -2.71 -18.02
CA TYR A 14 2.21 -2.31 -17.12
C TYR A 14 3.37 -3.31 -17.23
N SER A 15 4.60 -2.81 -17.16
CA SER A 15 5.79 -3.62 -17.48
C SER A 15 6.80 -3.70 -16.35
N GLN A 16 6.53 -3.00 -15.26
CA GLN A 16 7.40 -2.96 -14.10
C GLN A 16 6.54 -2.93 -12.84
N SER A 17 7.00 -3.60 -11.81
CA SER A 17 6.32 -3.68 -10.51
C SER A 17 7.21 -3.11 -9.42
N MET A 18 6.62 -2.82 -8.27
CA MET A 18 7.33 -2.55 -7.04
C MET A 18 6.45 -3.08 -5.90
N SER A 19 7.10 -3.65 -4.90
CA SER A 19 6.42 -4.29 -3.79
C SER A 19 6.84 -3.70 -2.45
N ILE A 20 5.95 -3.79 -1.47
CA ILE A 20 6.20 -3.37 -0.10
C ILE A 20 5.88 -4.55 0.81
N ILE A 21 6.85 -4.90 1.65
CA ILE A 21 6.63 -5.69 2.86
C ILE A 21 6.56 -4.69 4.01
N GLY A 22 5.34 -4.45 4.49
CA GLY A 22 5.10 -3.37 5.43
C GLY A 22 4.23 -3.74 6.61
N LYS A 23 4.19 -2.82 7.57
CA LYS A 23 3.25 -2.80 8.69
C LYS A 23 2.46 -1.50 8.65
N VAL A 24 1.21 -1.56 9.08
CA VAL A 24 0.32 -0.39 9.10
C VAL A 24 0.21 0.14 10.51
N LYS A 25 0.42 1.45 10.65
CA LYS A 25 0.40 2.19 11.90
C LYS A 25 -0.70 3.26 11.86
N LEU A 26 -1.63 3.20 12.80
CA LEU A 26 -2.72 4.16 12.99
C LEU A 26 -2.35 5.08 14.17
N GLY A 27 -1.83 6.28 13.88
CA GLY A 27 -1.22 7.13 14.89
C GLY A 27 0.00 6.45 15.53
N ASP A 28 -0.14 6.03 16.78
CA ASP A 28 0.93 5.40 17.56
C ASP A 28 0.87 3.87 17.62
N PHE A 29 -0.18 3.25 17.11
CA PHE A 29 -0.43 1.81 17.25
C PHE A 29 -0.34 1.09 15.91
N PHE A 30 0.24 -0.11 15.90
CA PHE A 30 0.14 -1.00 14.74
C PHE A 30 -1.26 -1.61 14.69
N THR A 31 -1.86 -1.67 13.51
CA THR A 31 -3.15 -2.32 13.32
C THR A 31 -3.00 -3.83 13.32
N ASP A 32 -3.95 -4.51 13.96
CA ASP A 32 -4.19 -5.95 13.91
C ASP A 32 -5.51 -6.27 13.19
N ASP A 33 -6.18 -5.23 12.63
CA ASP A 33 -7.45 -5.36 11.95
C ASP A 33 -7.26 -5.88 10.51
N LEU A 34 -7.73 -7.10 10.28
CA LEU A 34 -7.68 -7.77 8.97
C LEU A 34 -8.59 -7.11 7.92
N TYR A 35 -9.49 -6.21 8.33
CA TYR A 35 -10.33 -5.44 7.41
C TYR A 35 -9.64 -4.19 6.87
N ASP A 36 -8.52 -3.76 7.46
CA ASP A 36 -7.74 -2.63 6.95
C ASP A 36 -7.07 -2.97 5.62
N LYS A 37 -7.14 -2.03 4.67
CA LYS A 37 -6.58 -2.18 3.32
C LYS A 37 -5.72 -1.00 2.94
N VAL A 38 -4.52 -1.28 2.46
CA VAL A 38 -3.62 -0.30 1.83
C VAL A 38 -3.88 -0.27 0.34
N VAL A 39 -3.93 0.94 -0.19
CA VAL A 39 -4.12 1.24 -1.60
C VAL A 39 -2.99 2.17 -2.03
N ALA A 40 -2.23 1.77 -3.04
CA ALA A 40 -1.29 2.66 -3.72
C ALA A 40 -2.00 3.33 -4.89
N ALA A 41 -1.90 4.65 -4.99
CA ALA A 41 -2.49 5.43 -6.07
C ALA A 41 -1.48 6.40 -6.69
N VAL A 42 -1.66 6.69 -7.98
CA VAL A 42 -0.93 7.74 -8.69
C VAL A 42 -1.93 8.60 -9.45
N ASN A 43 -1.93 9.91 -9.19
CA ASN A 43 -2.87 10.87 -9.81
C ASN A 43 -4.35 10.46 -9.67
N GLY A 44 -4.73 9.86 -8.53
CA GLY A 44 -6.09 9.38 -8.28
C GLY A 44 -6.43 8.00 -8.85
N GLU A 45 -5.53 7.38 -9.62
CA GLU A 45 -5.72 6.02 -10.13
C GLU A 45 -5.07 4.99 -9.21
N VAL A 46 -5.83 3.97 -8.80
CA VAL A 46 -5.31 2.87 -7.99
C VAL A 46 -4.38 1.99 -8.81
N ARG A 47 -3.17 1.79 -8.31
CA ARG A 47 -2.10 1.00 -8.93
C ARG A 47 -1.75 -0.27 -8.18
N GLY A 48 -2.25 -0.42 -6.95
CA GLY A 48 -2.12 -1.63 -6.14
C GLY A 48 -3.04 -1.58 -4.93
N LYS A 49 -3.48 -2.75 -4.45
CA LYS A 49 -4.21 -2.90 -3.19
C LYS A 49 -3.70 -4.12 -2.42
N ALA A 50 -3.70 -4.03 -1.10
CA ALA A 50 -3.36 -5.14 -0.23
C ALA A 50 -4.11 -5.02 1.10
N SER A 51 -4.49 -6.16 1.67
CA SER A 51 -5.07 -6.23 3.01
C SER A 51 -3.98 -6.47 4.05
N VAL A 52 -4.27 -6.08 5.29
CA VAL A 52 -3.52 -6.55 6.46
C VAL A 52 -3.76 -8.06 6.61
N ILE A 53 -2.67 -8.80 6.82
CA ILE A 53 -2.71 -10.24 7.07
C ILE A 53 -1.87 -10.58 8.30
N TYR A 54 -2.27 -11.63 9.01
CA TYR A 54 -1.47 -12.19 10.10
C TYR A 54 -0.51 -13.25 9.55
N ASP A 55 0.79 -13.09 9.79
CA ASP A 55 1.79 -14.10 9.50
C ASP A 55 2.11 -14.91 10.77
N PRO A 56 1.70 -16.20 10.83
CA PRO A 56 1.91 -17.03 12.02
C PRO A 56 3.38 -17.35 12.30
N SER A 57 4.26 -17.26 11.29
CA SER A 57 5.69 -17.55 11.42
C SER A 57 6.39 -16.48 12.25
N PHE A 58 5.95 -15.23 12.08
CA PHE A 58 6.46 -14.07 12.81
C PHE A 58 5.59 -13.68 14.00
N LYS A 59 4.35 -14.19 14.06
CA LYS A 59 3.31 -13.81 15.05
C LYS A 59 2.98 -12.32 14.99
N GLU A 60 2.95 -11.76 13.77
CA GLU A 60 2.77 -10.34 13.53
C GLU A 60 1.87 -10.09 12.32
N TYR A 61 1.36 -8.86 12.21
CA TYR A 61 0.53 -8.42 11.11
C TYR A 61 1.38 -7.69 10.06
N PHE A 62 1.18 -8.03 8.79
CA PHE A 62 1.89 -7.46 7.65
C PHE A 62 0.93 -7.04 6.55
N VAL A 63 1.43 -6.19 5.66
CA VAL A 63 0.82 -5.88 4.37
C VAL A 63 1.85 -6.16 3.29
N TYR A 64 1.43 -6.95 2.30
CA TYR A 64 2.21 -7.19 1.08
C TYR A 64 1.57 -6.46 -0.09
N LEU A 65 2.01 -5.23 -0.34
CA LEU A 65 1.45 -4.38 -1.39
C LEU A 65 2.32 -4.44 -2.63
N THR A 66 1.76 -4.91 -3.75
CA THR A 66 2.39 -4.80 -5.06
C THR A 66 1.63 -3.77 -5.89
N PHE A 67 2.35 -2.85 -6.52
CA PHE A 67 1.79 -1.87 -7.44
C PHE A 67 2.52 -1.87 -8.77
N ILE A 68 1.77 -1.61 -9.84
CA ILE A 68 2.23 -1.79 -11.23
C ILE A 68 2.31 -0.45 -11.97
N VAL A 69 3.37 -0.27 -12.75
CA VAL A 69 3.76 1.02 -13.36
C VAL A 69 4.03 0.87 -14.86
N ILE A 70 3.77 1.95 -15.60
CA ILE A 70 4.10 2.03 -17.03
C ILE A 70 5.57 2.43 -17.16
N LYS A 71 6.33 1.73 -18.01
CA LYS A 71 7.81 1.78 -18.16
C LYS A 71 8.46 3.17 -18.24
N LEU A 72 7.71 4.16 -18.70
CA LEU A 72 8.19 5.51 -18.99
C LEU A 72 7.89 6.51 -17.86
N ALA A 73 7.26 6.07 -16.77
CA ALA A 73 6.72 6.96 -15.78
C ALA A 73 7.62 7.03 -14.54
N LYS A 74 8.38 8.12 -14.38
CA LYS A 74 8.92 8.53 -13.07
C LYS A 74 7.73 8.99 -12.23
N LYS A 75 7.07 8.05 -11.56
CA LYS A 75 5.87 8.33 -10.78
C LYS A 75 6.19 8.42 -9.30
N ILE A 76 5.56 9.40 -8.69
CA ILE A 76 5.46 9.58 -7.26
C ILE A 76 4.19 8.85 -6.81
N PHE A 77 4.32 7.94 -5.85
CA PHE A 77 3.19 7.21 -5.29
C PHE A 77 2.61 7.92 -4.08
N HIS A 78 1.29 8.03 -4.04
CA HIS A 78 0.55 8.36 -2.83
C HIS A 78 -0.05 7.08 -2.25
N PHE A 79 0.12 6.90 -0.94
CA PHE A 79 -0.49 5.78 -0.24
C PHE A 79 -1.76 6.24 0.44
N ILE A 80 -2.78 5.42 0.32
CA ILE A 80 -4.08 5.66 0.90
C ILE A 80 -4.45 4.39 1.67
N LEU A 81 -4.82 4.51 2.95
CA LEU A 81 -5.45 3.41 3.65
C LEU A 81 -6.97 3.59 3.59
N GLY A 82 -7.66 2.53 3.16
CA GLY A 82 -9.08 2.37 3.40
C GLY A 82 -9.27 1.63 4.73
N CYS A 83 -9.62 2.36 5.79
CA CYS A 83 -10.12 1.74 7.01
C CYS A 83 -11.54 1.21 6.81
N PHE A 84 -11.95 0.24 7.64
CA PHE A 84 -13.27 -0.42 7.69
C PHE A 84 -14.52 0.50 7.59
N ARG A 85 -14.37 1.83 7.70
CA ARG A 85 -15.45 2.82 7.58
C ARG A 85 -15.55 3.53 6.21
N GLY A 86 -14.84 3.05 5.19
CA GLY A 86 -14.93 3.59 3.83
C GLY A 86 -14.31 4.97 3.64
N LYS A 87 -13.62 5.51 4.67
CA LYS A 87 -12.87 6.75 4.56
C LYS A 87 -11.44 6.44 4.12
N LEU A 88 -11.10 6.93 2.96
CA LEU A 88 -9.73 6.98 2.47
C LEU A 88 -8.96 8.05 3.26
N LYS A 89 -7.85 7.67 3.88
CA LYS A 89 -6.90 8.59 4.52
C LYS A 89 -5.55 8.47 3.84
N GLU A 90 -4.90 9.61 3.60
CA GLU A 90 -3.51 9.63 3.13
C GLU A 90 -2.60 9.03 4.20
N ALA A 91 -1.63 8.24 3.75
CA ALA A 91 -0.64 7.57 4.56
C ALA A 91 0.76 7.93 4.07
N SER A 92 1.71 8.02 5.00
CA SER A 92 3.14 8.10 4.67
C SER A 92 3.78 6.72 4.72
N LEU A 93 4.76 6.47 3.86
CA LEU A 93 5.63 5.31 3.90
C LEU A 93 6.97 5.75 4.49
N ASN A 94 7.37 5.19 5.64
CA ASN A 94 8.60 5.56 6.34
C ASN A 94 8.75 7.08 6.56
N SER A 95 7.63 7.74 6.92
CA SER A 95 7.52 9.20 7.10
C SER A 95 7.53 10.04 5.82
N GLU A 96 7.63 9.44 4.64
CA GLU A 96 7.52 10.14 3.35
C GLU A 96 6.11 9.97 2.77
N LEU A 97 5.48 11.06 2.34
CA LEU A 97 4.16 11.00 1.65
C LEU A 97 4.28 10.48 0.22
N THR A 98 5.49 10.54 -0.32
CA THR A 98 5.79 10.30 -1.72
C THR A 98 7.09 9.54 -1.83
N ILE A 99 7.09 8.44 -2.59
CA ILE A 99 8.32 7.72 -2.92
C ILE A 99 8.57 7.74 -4.43
N PRO A 100 9.85 7.81 -4.87
CA PRO A 100 10.18 7.58 -6.26
C PRO A 100 9.95 6.12 -6.62
N TYR A 101 9.48 5.89 -7.84
CA TYR A 101 9.41 4.55 -8.39
C TYR A 101 10.81 3.97 -8.66
N LEU A 102 11.06 2.74 -8.22
CA LEU A 102 12.22 1.93 -8.57
C LEU A 102 11.75 0.56 -9.04
N ALA A 103 12.25 0.15 -10.21
CA ALA A 103 11.76 -1.05 -10.88
C ALA A 103 12.17 -2.33 -10.15
N ASP A 104 11.19 -3.20 -9.93
CA ASP A 104 11.31 -4.51 -9.28
C ASP A 104 11.88 -4.46 -7.86
N GLU A 105 11.85 -3.27 -7.25
CA GLU A 105 12.27 -3.07 -5.86
C GLU A 105 11.22 -3.63 -4.90
N VAL A 106 11.71 -4.23 -3.81
CA VAL A 106 10.92 -4.58 -2.64
C VAL A 106 11.34 -3.67 -1.48
N ILE A 107 10.44 -2.80 -1.03
CA ILE A 107 10.68 -1.96 0.16
C ILE A 107 10.32 -2.75 1.40
N GLY A 108 11.27 -2.82 2.33
CA GLY A 108 11.11 -3.50 3.60
C GLY A 108 11.40 -4.99 3.51
N THR A 109 11.56 -5.58 4.68
CA THR A 109 11.78 -7.02 4.88
C THR A 109 10.95 -7.49 6.05
N TYR A 110 10.87 -8.80 6.29
CA TYR A 110 10.19 -9.33 7.48
C TYR A 110 10.81 -8.83 8.81
N THR A 111 12.13 -8.63 8.85
CA THR A 111 12.85 -8.17 10.04
C THR A 111 13.00 -6.65 10.14
N SER A 112 12.77 -5.93 9.03
CA SER A 112 12.78 -4.47 8.97
C SER A 112 11.70 -4.02 7.98
N PRO A 113 10.40 -4.12 8.36
CA PRO A 113 9.30 -3.81 7.48
C PRO A 113 9.18 -2.31 7.24
N ALA A 114 8.64 -1.94 6.08
CA ALA A 114 8.27 -0.55 5.82
C ALA A 114 7.06 -0.15 6.68
N ILE A 115 7.05 1.09 7.20
CA ILE A 115 5.97 1.54 8.08
C ILE A 115 5.03 2.46 7.31
N LEU A 116 3.80 2.02 7.11
CA LEU A 116 2.71 2.85 6.57
C LEU A 116 2.01 3.55 7.73
N THR A 117 2.19 4.86 7.88
CA THR A 117 1.63 5.63 8.99
C THR A 117 0.48 6.52 8.55
N ILE A 118 -0.60 6.50 9.31
CA ILE A 118 -1.71 7.44 9.16
C ILE A 118 -1.63 8.49 10.26
N PRO A 119 -1.55 9.78 9.91
CA PRO A 119 -1.66 10.85 10.89
C PRO A 119 -3.07 10.86 11.50
N LYS A 120 -3.13 11.09 12.82
CA LYS A 120 -4.37 11.05 13.60
C LYS A 120 -5.41 12.05 13.08
#